data_AF-H5S958-F1
#
_entry.id   AF-H5S958-F1
#
_cell.length_a   1.000
_cell.length_b   1.000
_cell.length_c   1.000
_cell.angle_alpha   90.00
_cell.angle_beta   90.00
_cell.angle_gamma   90.00
#
_symmetry.space_group_name_H-M   'P 1'
#
loop_
_entity.id
_entity.type
_entity.pdbx_description
1 polymer ?
#
loop_
_entity_poly.entity_id
_entity_poly.type
_entity_poly.pdbx_seq_one_letter_code
_entity_poly.pdbx_strand_id
1 'polypeptide(L)'
;MLRVRVRYEDKERRRELKRAGFRWNPQRQLWEGEDTLANRELLDRLGLQPEAPLLPHEGKERERRELGVIGEYIYDFTTKEGKRMVGISWAGAKRLAQTYLPGLDVELVRVDQNDQWIAVVVKAKWEKGSALGAAQMPVTARFAYTVAINKAQRNAIMNLLDEALIKRALQRYGEGEDPCDALSSGA
;
A
#
# COMPACT_ATOMS: atom_id res chain seq x y z
N MET A 1 0.50 -21.93 4.33
CA MET A 1 -0.70 -22.79 4.19
C MET A 1 -1.94 -21.94 4.34
N LEU A 2 -2.85 -22.00 3.37
CA LEU A 2 -4.12 -21.27 3.37
C LEU A 2 -5.05 -21.83 4.46
N ARG A 3 -5.90 -20.99 5.06
CA ARG A 3 -6.85 -21.40 6.11
C ARG A 3 -8.26 -20.95 5.75
N VAL A 4 -9.23 -21.83 5.99
CA VAL A 4 -10.65 -21.58 5.74
C VAL A 4 -11.36 -21.32 7.06
N ARG A 5 -12.33 -20.39 7.04
CA ARG A 5 -13.20 -20.10 8.18
C ARG A 5 -14.65 -20.35 7.85
N VAL A 6 -15.39 -20.92 8.79
CA VAL A 6 -16.84 -21.09 8.67
C VAL A 6 -17.55 -20.74 9.97
N ARG A 7 -18.65 -20.02 9.85
CA ARG A 7 -19.59 -19.83 10.97
C ARG A 7 -20.52 -21.03 11.01
N TYR A 8 -20.52 -21.74 12.12
CA TYR A 8 -21.33 -22.93 12.25
C TYR A 8 -21.66 -23.27 13.70
N GLU A 9 -22.94 -23.50 13.98
CA GLU A 9 -23.44 -23.61 15.34
C GLU A 9 -24.04 -24.98 15.70
N ASP A 10 -24.38 -25.83 14.73
CA ASP A 10 -25.06 -27.10 15.02
C ASP A 10 -24.11 -28.18 15.60
N LYS A 11 -24.54 -28.82 16.69
CA LYS A 11 -23.74 -29.74 17.53
C LYS A 11 -23.32 -31.02 16.82
N GLU A 12 -24.13 -31.55 15.90
CA GLU A 12 -23.85 -32.85 15.28
C GLU A 12 -22.72 -32.73 14.26
N ARG A 13 -22.77 -31.69 13.40
CA ARG A 13 -21.75 -31.48 12.37
C ARG A 13 -20.47 -30.79 12.87
N ARG A 14 -20.44 -30.26 14.11
CA ARG A 14 -19.19 -29.86 14.81
C ARG A 14 -18.19 -31.01 14.92
N ARG A 15 -18.68 -32.26 15.04
CA ARG A 15 -17.82 -33.45 15.13
C ARG A 15 -17.09 -33.70 13.80
N GLU A 16 -17.75 -33.44 12.68
CA GLU A 16 -17.16 -33.58 11.34
C GLU A 16 -16.06 -32.53 11.10
N LEU A 17 -16.32 -31.26 11.46
CA LEU A 17 -15.31 -30.20 11.39
C LEU A 17 -14.09 -30.51 12.26
N LYS A 18 -14.28 -31.01 13.49
CA LYS A 18 -13.16 -31.44 14.35
C LYS A 18 -12.37 -32.60 13.76
N ARG A 19 -13.03 -33.60 13.16
CA ARG A 19 -12.36 -34.74 12.50
C ARG A 19 -11.52 -34.29 11.30
N ALA A 20 -11.98 -33.27 10.59
CA ALA A 20 -11.27 -32.64 9.48
C ALA A 20 -10.18 -31.63 9.92
N GLY A 21 -9.91 -31.52 11.22
CA GLY A 21 -8.85 -30.67 11.76
C GLY A 21 -9.24 -29.20 12.00
N PHE A 22 -10.52 -28.83 11.86
CA PHE A 22 -10.96 -27.47 12.19
C PHE A 22 -10.98 -27.24 13.71
N ARG A 23 -10.50 -26.06 14.12
CA ARG A 23 -10.45 -25.61 15.52
C ARG A 23 -11.42 -24.46 15.73
N TRP A 24 -12.14 -24.47 16.84
CA TRP A 24 -13.03 -23.37 17.23
C TRP A 24 -12.21 -22.17 17.73
N ASN A 25 -12.50 -20.99 17.19
CA ASN A 25 -11.98 -19.71 17.63
C ASN A 25 -13.06 -18.96 18.45
N PRO A 26 -12.97 -18.94 19.78
CA PRO A 26 -14.00 -18.35 20.64
C PRO A 26 -14.09 -16.82 20.53
N GLN A 27 -12.99 -16.13 20.17
CA GLN A 27 -12.98 -14.68 20.02
C GLN A 27 -13.78 -14.21 18.79
N ARG A 28 -13.82 -15.05 17.75
CA ARG A 28 -14.49 -14.72 16.48
C ARG A 28 -15.79 -15.49 16.26
N GLN A 29 -16.07 -16.48 17.09
CA GLN A 29 -17.20 -17.40 16.95
C GLN A 29 -17.18 -18.16 15.60
N LEU A 30 -16.00 -18.62 15.18
CA LEU A 30 -15.79 -19.30 13.90
C LEU A 30 -14.96 -20.59 14.06
N TRP A 31 -15.13 -21.53 13.13
CA TRP A 31 -14.25 -22.67 12.97
C TRP A 31 -13.15 -22.36 11.96
N GLU A 32 -11.89 -22.72 12.25
CA GLU A 32 -10.74 -22.50 11.39
C GLU A 32 -10.03 -23.81 11.05
N GLY A 33 -9.83 -24.11 9.77
CA GLY A 33 -9.15 -25.31 9.28
C GLY A 33 -8.18 -24.99 8.14
N GLU A 34 -7.39 -25.96 7.71
CA GLU A 34 -6.54 -25.81 6.51
C GLU A 34 -7.41 -25.81 5.25
N ASP A 35 -7.00 -25.03 4.26
CA ASP A 35 -7.65 -24.98 2.96
C ASP A 35 -7.13 -26.10 2.04
N THR A 36 -7.61 -27.31 2.29
CA THR A 36 -7.33 -28.49 1.46
C THR A 36 -8.55 -28.82 0.61
N LEU A 37 -8.34 -29.55 -0.50
CA LEU A 37 -9.44 -30.01 -1.36
C LEU A 37 -10.49 -30.81 -0.57
N ALA A 38 -10.02 -31.72 0.29
CA ALA A 38 -10.89 -32.53 1.17
C ALA A 38 -11.72 -31.67 2.13
N ASN A 39 -11.16 -30.56 2.63
CA ASN A 39 -11.88 -29.65 3.51
C ASN A 39 -12.90 -28.81 2.73
N ARG A 40 -12.61 -28.40 1.48
CA ARG A 40 -13.59 -27.71 0.63
C ARG A 40 -14.79 -28.60 0.31
N GLU A 41 -14.54 -29.84 -0.11
CA GLU A 41 -15.60 -30.83 -0.38
C GLU A 41 -16.46 -31.11 0.86
N LEU A 42 -15.84 -31.18 2.05
CA LEU A 42 -16.57 -31.31 3.30
C LEU A 42 -17.48 -30.10 3.55
N LEU A 43 -16.98 -28.88 3.37
CA LEU A 43 -17.77 -27.67 3.60
C LEU A 43 -18.95 -27.57 2.62
N ASP A 44 -18.74 -27.91 1.34
CA ASP A 44 -19.81 -27.96 0.34
C ASP A 44 -20.87 -29.00 0.71
N ARG A 45 -20.47 -30.20 1.14
CA ARG A 45 -21.39 -31.24 1.63
C ARG A 45 -22.21 -30.78 2.85
N LEU A 46 -21.60 -29.99 3.71
CA LEU A 46 -22.24 -29.43 4.90
C LEU A 46 -23.09 -28.18 4.60
N GLY A 47 -23.07 -27.69 3.35
CA GLY A 47 -23.76 -26.46 2.94
C GLY A 47 -23.16 -25.20 3.56
N LEU A 48 -21.88 -25.24 3.95
CA LEU A 48 -21.21 -24.15 4.65
C LEU A 48 -20.45 -23.29 3.66
N GLN A 49 -20.88 -22.05 3.53
CA GLN A 49 -20.11 -21.07 2.79
C GLN A 49 -18.93 -20.60 3.64
N PRO A 50 -17.69 -20.78 3.16
CA PRO A 50 -16.54 -20.19 3.83
C PRO A 50 -16.68 -18.67 3.87
N GLU A 51 -16.49 -18.09 5.06
CA GLU A 51 -16.22 -16.64 5.12
C GLU A 51 -14.92 -16.43 4.33
N ALA A 52 -14.95 -15.49 3.38
CA ALA A 52 -13.96 -15.31 2.31
C ALA A 52 -12.53 -15.73 2.72
N PRO A 53 -11.82 -16.51 1.88
CA PRO A 53 -10.51 -17.02 2.24
C PRO A 53 -9.62 -15.86 2.67
N LEU A 54 -9.08 -15.97 3.89
CA LEU A 54 -7.87 -15.22 4.18
C LEU A 54 -6.82 -15.81 3.25
N LEU A 55 -6.52 -15.07 2.18
CA LEU A 55 -5.18 -15.06 1.61
C LEU A 55 -4.20 -15.04 2.79
N PRO A 56 -3.05 -15.74 2.70
CA PRO A 56 -2.11 -15.80 3.80
C PRO A 56 -1.74 -14.38 4.24
N HIS A 57 -1.03 -14.26 5.34
CA HIS A 57 -0.41 -13.02 5.82
C HIS A 57 0.52 -12.30 4.80
N GLU A 58 0.42 -12.57 3.50
CA GLU A 58 0.92 -11.76 2.40
C GLU A 58 0.59 -10.28 2.57
N GLY A 59 -0.56 -9.89 3.12
CA GLY A 59 -0.85 -8.47 3.34
C GLY A 59 0.23 -7.75 4.17
N LYS A 60 0.72 -8.38 5.26
CA LYS A 60 1.73 -7.77 6.13
C LYS A 60 3.16 -8.02 5.66
N GLU A 61 3.45 -9.17 5.06
CA GLU A 61 4.79 -9.47 4.51
C GLU A 61 5.05 -8.73 3.20
N ARG A 62 4.05 -8.62 2.33
CA ARG A 62 4.07 -7.79 1.12
C ARG A 62 4.10 -6.32 1.48
N GLU A 63 3.26 -5.84 2.41
CA GLU A 63 3.37 -4.48 2.95
C GLU A 63 4.75 -4.26 3.60
N ARG A 64 5.33 -5.22 4.33
CA ARG A 64 6.68 -5.10 4.88
C ARG A 64 7.77 -5.04 3.82
N ARG A 65 7.72 -5.90 2.79
CA ARG A 65 8.67 -5.91 1.65
C ARG A 65 8.53 -4.65 0.81
N GLU A 66 7.30 -4.22 0.55
CA GLU A 66 7.01 -3.05 -0.28
C GLU A 66 7.29 -1.73 0.45
N LEU A 67 7.03 -1.64 1.76
CA LEU A 67 7.47 -0.51 2.60
C LEU A 67 9.00 -0.47 2.74
N GLY A 68 9.68 -1.62 2.76
CA GLY A 68 11.15 -1.68 2.66
C GLY A 68 11.63 -1.06 1.35
N VAL A 69 11.00 -1.41 0.23
CA VAL A 69 11.31 -0.82 -1.09
C VAL A 69 11.00 0.70 -1.14
N ILE A 70 10.08 1.24 -0.32
CA ILE A 70 9.86 2.70 -0.25
C ILE A 70 11.05 3.46 0.33
N GLY A 71 11.86 2.83 1.19
CA GLY A 71 13.07 3.45 1.75
C GLY A 71 14.00 4.00 0.67
N GLU A 72 14.17 3.24 -0.43
CA GLU A 72 14.97 3.63 -1.60
C GLU A 72 14.39 4.83 -2.37
N TYR A 73 13.12 5.15 -2.14
CA TYR A 73 12.42 6.24 -2.80
C TYR A 73 12.16 7.43 -1.89
N ILE A 74 12.71 7.44 -0.67
CA ILE A 74 12.70 8.61 0.21
C ILE A 74 13.90 9.49 -0.15
N TYR A 75 13.64 10.76 -0.39
CA TYR A 75 14.70 11.76 -0.43
C TYR A 75 14.90 12.33 0.97
N ASP A 76 16.15 12.57 1.31
CA ASP A 76 16.57 13.27 2.51
C ASP A 76 17.60 14.31 2.10
N PHE A 77 17.28 15.58 2.31
CA PHE A 77 18.23 16.66 2.08
C PHE A 77 18.03 17.79 3.07
N THR A 78 19.11 18.51 3.34
CA THR A 78 19.09 19.70 4.19
C THR A 78 18.86 20.94 3.33
N THR A 79 17.90 21.78 3.71
CA THR A 79 17.68 23.08 3.04
C THR A 79 18.86 24.01 3.30
N LYS A 80 18.96 25.08 2.51
CA LYS A 80 19.99 26.13 2.71
C LYS A 80 19.92 26.78 4.09
N GLU A 81 18.78 26.69 4.77
CA GLU A 81 18.54 27.20 6.13
C GLU A 81 18.87 26.17 7.23
N GLY A 82 19.46 25.02 6.88
CA GLY A 82 19.83 23.98 7.84
C GLY A 82 18.67 23.05 8.24
N LYS A 83 17.48 23.17 7.63
CA LYS A 83 16.34 22.32 7.95
C LYS A 83 16.41 21.00 7.19
N ARG A 84 16.36 19.86 7.89
CA ARG A 84 16.23 18.54 7.25
C ARG A 84 14.84 18.38 6.63
N MET A 85 14.78 17.98 5.37
CA MET A 85 13.55 17.63 4.68
C MET A 85 13.61 16.18 4.19
N VAL A 86 12.74 15.36 4.76
CA VAL A 86 12.53 13.97 4.39
C VAL A 86 11.19 13.85 3.70
N GLY A 87 11.14 13.17 2.56
CA GLY A 87 9.88 12.97 1.85
C GLY A 87 9.94 11.91 0.77
N ILE A 88 8.77 11.45 0.34
CA ILE A 88 8.67 10.47 -0.74
C ILE A 88 8.97 11.14 -2.08
N SER A 89 9.87 10.58 -2.88
CA SER A 89 10.19 11.04 -4.24
C SER A 89 9.03 10.81 -5.21
N TRP A 90 9.12 11.37 -6.42
CA TRP A 90 8.15 11.08 -7.48
C TRP A 90 8.15 9.60 -7.89
N ALA A 91 9.32 8.95 -7.95
CA ALA A 91 9.41 7.53 -8.23
C ALA A 91 8.70 6.70 -7.13
N GLY A 92 8.88 7.07 -5.86
CA GLY A 92 8.18 6.45 -4.74
C GLY A 92 6.66 6.66 -4.81
N ALA A 93 6.22 7.88 -5.14
CA ALA A 93 4.80 8.16 -5.31
C ALA A 93 4.17 7.31 -6.42
N LYS A 94 4.86 7.15 -7.56
CA LYS A 94 4.40 6.24 -8.63
C LYS A 94 4.33 4.78 -8.19
N ARG A 95 5.35 4.31 -7.45
CA ARG A 95 5.37 2.94 -6.94
C ARG A 95 4.20 2.70 -5.98
N LEU A 96 3.95 3.64 -5.09
CA LEU A 96 2.79 3.63 -4.20
C LEU A 96 1.46 3.62 -4.97
N ALA A 97 1.33 4.47 -5.98
CA ALA A 97 0.13 4.52 -6.82
C ALA A 97 -0.13 3.18 -7.52
N GLN A 98 0.90 2.52 -8.07
CA GLN A 98 0.75 1.21 -8.72
C GLN A 98 0.18 0.14 -7.77
N THR A 99 0.54 0.20 -6.50
CA THR A 99 0.10 -0.77 -5.49
C THR A 99 -1.28 -0.43 -4.93
N TYR A 100 -1.49 0.83 -4.54
CA TYR A 100 -2.64 1.23 -3.71
C TYR A 100 -3.73 1.96 -4.49
N LEU A 101 -3.44 2.44 -5.70
CA LEU A 101 -4.37 3.18 -6.56
C LEU A 101 -4.43 2.50 -7.95
N PRO A 102 -4.87 1.23 -8.05
CA PRO A 102 -4.97 0.55 -9.33
C PRO A 102 -5.94 1.29 -10.25
N GLY A 103 -5.53 1.49 -11.51
CA GLY A 103 -6.30 2.26 -12.49
C GLY A 103 -6.22 3.77 -12.30
N LEU A 104 -5.23 4.28 -11.55
CA LEU A 104 -4.98 5.71 -11.44
C LEU A 104 -4.73 6.34 -12.82
N ASP A 105 -5.46 7.41 -13.12
CA ASP A 105 -5.24 8.28 -14.27
C ASP A 105 -4.68 9.63 -13.81
N VAL A 106 -3.73 10.18 -14.57
CA VAL A 106 -3.04 11.44 -14.23
C VAL A 106 -3.09 12.37 -15.44
N GLU A 107 -3.80 13.47 -15.28
CA GLU A 107 -4.09 14.44 -16.32
C GLU A 107 -3.37 15.76 -16.01
N LEU A 108 -2.66 16.32 -17.00
CA LEU A 108 -2.11 17.67 -16.91
C LEU A 108 -3.25 18.68 -17.09
N VAL A 109 -3.53 19.48 -16.06
CA VAL A 109 -4.66 20.41 -16.07
C VAL A 109 -4.23 21.77 -16.62
N ARG A 110 -3.10 22.28 -16.12
CA ARG A 110 -2.66 23.64 -16.43
C ARG A 110 -1.16 23.78 -16.30
N VAL A 111 -0.59 24.57 -17.21
CA VAL A 111 0.77 25.08 -17.12
C VAL A 111 0.72 26.59 -17.32
N ASP A 112 1.19 27.34 -16.33
CA ASP A 112 1.42 28.77 -16.45
C ASP A 112 2.92 29.04 -16.37
N GLN A 113 3.44 29.91 -17.23
CA GLN A 113 4.85 30.28 -17.20
C GLN A 113 5.03 31.79 -17.38
N ASN A 114 6.04 32.35 -16.73
CA ASN A 114 6.55 33.69 -16.98
C ASN A 114 8.09 33.66 -16.94
N ASP A 115 8.74 34.82 -17.08
CA ASP A 115 10.20 34.92 -17.13
C ASP A 115 10.92 34.44 -15.85
N GLN A 116 10.17 34.30 -14.75
CA GLN A 116 10.72 33.94 -13.45
C GLN A 116 10.38 32.50 -13.05
N TRP A 117 9.18 32.01 -13.37
CA TRP A 117 8.65 30.75 -12.84
C TRP A 117 7.82 29.96 -13.85
N ILE A 118 7.81 28.64 -13.66
CA ILE A 118 6.90 27.67 -14.27
C ILE A 118 6.02 27.11 -13.16
N ALA A 119 4.71 27.23 -13.29
CA ALA A 119 3.70 26.67 -12.41
C ALA A 119 2.90 25.59 -13.14
N VAL A 120 2.75 24.43 -12.51
CA VAL A 120 2.07 23.27 -13.09
C VAL A 120 1.00 22.78 -12.13
N VAL A 121 -0.18 22.48 -12.67
CA VAL A 121 -1.29 21.84 -11.96
C VAL A 121 -1.64 20.53 -12.67
N VAL A 122 -1.73 19.46 -11.90
CA VAL A 122 -2.07 18.11 -12.33
C VAL A 122 -3.27 17.61 -11.53
N LYS A 123 -4.13 16.83 -12.19
CA LYS A 123 -5.23 16.10 -11.54
C LYS A 123 -4.95 14.61 -11.60
N ALA A 124 -5.02 13.96 -10.46
CA ALA A 124 -4.99 12.52 -10.32
C ALA A 124 -6.44 12.03 -10.07
N LYS A 125 -6.91 11.03 -10.83
CA LYS A 125 -8.25 10.44 -10.71
C LYS A 125 -8.13 8.95 -10.43
N TRP A 126 -8.86 8.50 -9.42
CA TRP A 126 -8.96 7.09 -9.06
C TRP A 126 -10.42 6.77 -8.72
N GLU A 127 -10.77 5.48 -8.65
CA GLU A 127 -12.13 4.97 -8.43
C GLU A 127 -12.89 5.69 -7.30
N LYS A 128 -12.20 6.03 -6.21
CA LYS A 128 -12.79 6.64 -5.01
C LYS A 128 -12.75 8.16 -4.97
N GLY A 129 -12.17 8.81 -5.98
CA GLY A 129 -12.10 10.28 -6.02
C GLY A 129 -10.98 10.85 -6.87
N SER A 130 -10.80 12.15 -6.79
CA SER A 130 -9.73 12.84 -7.51
C SER A 130 -9.06 13.89 -6.64
N ALA A 131 -7.77 14.10 -6.85
CA ALA A 131 -7.01 15.13 -6.16
C ALA A 131 -6.21 15.98 -7.15
N LEU A 132 -5.98 17.23 -6.75
CA LEU A 132 -5.09 18.14 -7.47
C LEU A 132 -3.71 18.14 -6.80
N GLY A 133 -2.69 18.30 -7.62
CA GLY A 133 -1.32 18.58 -7.20
C GLY A 133 -0.78 19.75 -7.97
N ALA A 134 -0.14 20.67 -7.26
CA ALA A 134 0.48 21.85 -7.84
C ALA A 134 1.97 21.93 -7.48
N ALA A 135 2.75 22.52 -8.36
CA ALA A 135 4.15 22.82 -8.13
C ALA A 135 4.59 24.06 -8.91
N GLN A 136 5.56 24.77 -8.35
CA GLN A 136 6.22 25.89 -8.99
C GLN A 136 7.74 25.67 -8.97
N MET A 137 8.40 26.01 -10.07
CA MET A 137 9.86 25.95 -10.23
C MET A 137 10.38 27.24 -10.87
N PRO A 138 11.53 27.78 -10.44
CA PRO A 138 12.15 28.90 -11.14
C PRO A 138 12.62 28.47 -12.52
N VAL A 139 12.46 29.33 -13.53
CA VAL A 139 12.89 29.04 -14.92
C VAL A 139 14.39 28.76 -15.00
N THR A 140 15.18 29.35 -14.10
CA THR A 140 16.63 29.16 -13.99
C THR A 140 17.04 27.78 -13.47
N ALA A 141 16.10 26.99 -12.92
CA ALA A 141 16.40 25.64 -12.47
C ALA A 141 16.64 24.69 -13.66
N ARG A 142 17.63 23.82 -13.53
CA ARG A 142 17.88 22.78 -14.53
C ARG A 142 16.66 21.86 -14.65
N PHE A 143 16.19 21.66 -15.87
CA PHE A 143 14.98 20.87 -16.18
C PHE A 143 13.72 21.38 -15.45
N ALA A 144 13.59 22.70 -15.22
CA ALA A 144 12.50 23.31 -14.46
C ALA A 144 11.11 22.79 -14.84
N TYR A 145 10.83 22.66 -16.15
CA TYR A 145 9.55 22.16 -16.66
C TYR A 145 9.26 20.73 -16.21
N THR A 146 10.19 19.80 -16.44
CA THR A 146 10.08 18.40 -16.03
C THR A 146 9.97 18.26 -14.51
N VAL A 147 10.74 19.06 -13.76
CA VAL A 147 10.69 19.02 -12.30
C VAL A 147 9.34 19.54 -11.78
N ALA A 148 8.79 20.60 -12.38
CA ALA A 148 7.48 21.13 -12.01
C ALA A 148 6.38 20.09 -12.27
N ILE A 149 6.38 19.42 -13.43
CA ILE A 149 5.44 18.34 -13.74
C ILE A 149 5.57 17.19 -12.74
N ASN A 150 6.78 16.66 -12.53
CA ASN A 150 7.00 15.53 -11.63
C ASN A 150 6.56 15.85 -10.20
N LYS A 151 6.84 17.08 -9.72
CA LYS A 151 6.44 17.53 -8.39
C LYS A 151 4.92 17.70 -8.28
N ALA A 152 4.27 18.26 -9.30
CA ALA A 152 2.81 18.39 -9.34
C ALA A 152 2.13 17.02 -9.36
N GLN A 153 2.60 16.09 -10.19
CA GLN A 153 2.12 14.70 -10.24
C GLN A 153 2.29 14.00 -8.88
N ARG A 154 3.49 14.09 -8.29
CA ARG A 154 3.77 13.53 -6.97
C ARG A 154 2.79 14.08 -5.93
N ASN A 155 2.57 15.39 -5.90
CA ASN A 155 1.62 15.99 -4.96
C ASN A 155 0.18 15.52 -5.20
N ALA A 156 -0.26 15.39 -6.45
CA ALA A 156 -1.60 14.91 -6.79
C ALA A 156 -1.81 13.45 -6.33
N ILE A 157 -0.82 12.59 -6.57
CA ILE A 157 -0.83 11.18 -6.12
C ILE A 157 -0.85 11.10 -4.59
N MET A 158 0.04 11.83 -3.93
CA MET A 158 0.18 11.80 -2.48
C MET A 158 -1.10 12.27 -1.78
N ASN A 159 -1.87 13.17 -2.39
CA ASN A 159 -3.16 13.63 -1.88
C ASN A 159 -4.29 12.60 -2.02
N LEU A 160 -4.10 11.53 -2.80
CA LEU A 160 -5.05 10.40 -2.89
C LEU A 160 -4.69 9.23 -1.97
N LEU A 161 -3.44 9.17 -1.50
CA LEU A 161 -2.97 8.12 -0.62
C LEU A 161 -3.37 8.38 0.83
N ASP A 162 -3.59 7.32 1.60
CA ASP A 162 -3.87 7.40 3.02
C ASP A 162 -2.66 8.00 3.77
N GLU A 163 -2.91 9.05 4.56
CA GLU A 163 -1.88 9.72 5.36
C GLU A 163 -1.21 8.75 6.35
N ALA A 164 -1.95 7.77 6.88
CA ALA A 164 -1.40 6.74 7.78
C ALA A 164 -0.39 5.84 7.06
N LEU A 165 -0.57 5.60 5.75
CA LEU A 165 0.37 4.84 4.94
C LEU A 165 1.66 5.64 4.72
N ILE A 166 1.53 6.94 4.41
CA ILE A 166 2.66 7.85 4.21
C ILE A 166 3.48 7.98 5.50
N LYS A 167 2.82 8.18 6.65
CA LYS A 167 3.47 8.29 7.96
C LYS A 167 4.23 7.02 8.31
N ARG A 168 3.63 5.84 8.12
CA ARG A 168 4.29 4.56 8.38
C ARG A 168 5.53 4.36 7.52
N ALA A 169 5.48 4.73 6.24
CA ALA A 169 6.63 4.65 5.35
C ALA A 169 7.79 5.57 5.78
N LEU A 170 7.49 6.81 6.17
CA LEU A 170 8.52 7.76 6.62
C LEU A 170 9.09 7.42 8.01
N GLN A 171 8.23 6.95 8.92
CA GLN A 171 8.64 6.55 10.27
C GLN A 171 9.63 5.37 10.21
N ARG A 172 9.33 4.37 9.38
CA ARG A 172 10.19 3.20 9.21
C ARG A 172 11.59 3.55 8.68
N TYR A 173 11.67 4.53 7.77
CA TYR A 173 12.94 5.07 7.30
C TYR A 173 13.70 5.83 8.40
N GLY A 174 12.99 6.62 9.22
CA GLY A 174 13.59 7.37 10.33
C GLY A 174 14.11 6.51 11.48
N GLU A 175 13.53 5.33 11.68
CA GLU A 175 13.92 4.35 12.71
C GLU A 175 15.16 3.51 12.31
N GLY A 176 15.70 3.70 11.10
CA GLY A 176 16.92 3.01 10.66
C GLY A 176 16.73 1.53 10.33
N GLU A 177 15.49 1.08 10.07
CA GLU A 177 15.28 -0.21 9.39
C GLU A 177 15.73 -0.06 7.93
N ASP A 178 17.04 -0.22 7.70
CA ASP A 178 17.62 -0.27 6.37
C ASP A 178 17.01 -1.48 5.63
N PRO A 179 16.32 -1.31 4.49
CA PRO A 179 15.64 -2.40 3.79
C PRO A 179 16.59 -3.51 3.35
N CYS A 180 17.88 -3.19 3.22
CA CYS A 180 18.94 -4.12 2.85
C CYS A 180 19.33 -5.08 3.98
N ASP A 181 19.16 -4.71 5.26
CA ASP A 181 19.61 -5.54 6.39
C ASP A 181 18.60 -6.64 6.77
N ALA A 182 17.35 -6.51 6.31
CA ALA A 182 16.31 -7.52 6.53
C ALA A 182 16.41 -8.73 5.58
N LEU A 183 17.25 -8.68 4.54
CA LEU A 183 17.46 -9.79 3.60
C LEU A 183 18.78 -10.54 3.83
N SER A 184 19.66 -10.03 4.69
CA SER A 184 20.99 -10.60 4.98
C SER A 184 21.07 -11.34 6.33
N SER A 185 20.02 -11.33 7.15
CA SER A 185 19.98 -11.97 8.47
C SER A 185 19.31 -13.35 8.51
N GLY A 186 19.08 -13.98 7.35
CA GLY A 186 18.55 -15.33 7.23
C GLY A 186 19.44 -16.22 6.36
N ALA A 187 20.67 -16.50 6.82
CA ALA A 187 21.52 -17.57 6.32
C ALA A 187 21.98 -18.44 7.50
#